data_AF-A0A925I7K2-F1
#
_entry.id   AF-A0A925I7K2-F1
#
_cell.length_a   1.000
_cell.length_b   1.000
_cell.length_c   1.000
_cell.angle_alpha   90.00
_cell.angle_beta   90.00
_cell.angle_gamma   90.00
#
_symmetry.space_group_name_H-M   'P 1'
#
loop_
_entity.id
_entity.type
_entity.pdbx_description
1 polymer ?
#
loop_
_entity_poly.entity_id
_entity_poly.type
_entity_poly.pdbx_seq_one_letter_code
_entity_poly.pdbx_strand_id
1 'polypeptide(L)'
;MSYNKTQVVSKKDAQGKFSLLLKPGDYVFSFYYNNNFYEITTSSIPVLPQNRMEIEVLFHDANFPTICRKPVIYIYPKIETQINVKLELKGQLDFTYPVYNPETGWSFSAGPSGTITTQNKKYNYLFWEGVTTIETAKINSDEGFIVSKPELVNFFEEKLSAMGFNSKESADFITYWAPLMSANEKNYIHFLFNEEFAQYAKLTITPTPDKVFRVFMLWSKAEENSTTVLIPQQIQSFERTGFTVVEWGGTEQKINFKL
;
A
#
# COMPACT_ATOMS: atom_id res chain seq x y z
N MET A 1 0.58 -16.23 28.58
CA MET A 1 1.51 -15.29 29.25
C MET A 1 0.89 -13.91 29.19
N SER A 2 0.56 -13.33 30.34
CA SER A 2 -0.01 -11.97 30.43
C SER A 2 1.11 -10.96 30.23
N TYR A 3 1.12 -10.27 29.08
CA TYR A 3 1.97 -9.11 28.88
C TYR A 3 1.39 -7.95 29.70
N ASN A 4 1.92 -7.71 30.90
CA ASN A 4 1.71 -6.46 31.61
C ASN A 4 2.45 -5.35 30.84
N LYS A 5 1.78 -4.72 29.87
CA LYS A 5 2.29 -3.51 29.20
C LYS A 5 2.22 -2.35 30.21
N THR A 6 3.34 -2.08 30.89
CA THR A 6 3.50 -0.79 31.57
C THR A 6 3.91 0.25 30.54
N GLN A 7 2.96 1.04 30.04
CA GLN A 7 3.29 2.21 29.23
C GLN A 7 3.86 3.30 30.14
N VAL A 8 5.15 3.59 29.97
CA VAL A 8 5.78 4.76 30.61
C VAL A 8 5.89 5.85 29.54
N VAL A 9 5.03 6.87 29.63
CA VAL A 9 5.18 8.08 28.82
C VAL A 9 6.20 8.97 29.53
N SER A 10 7.44 8.96 29.04
CA SER A 10 8.52 9.78 29.62
C SER A 10 8.71 11.07 28.82
N LYS A 11 8.80 12.21 29.51
CA LYS A 11 9.24 13.47 28.92
C LYS A 11 10.77 13.45 28.85
N LYS A 12 11.30 13.48 27.63
CA LYS A 12 12.74 13.58 27.39
C LYS A 12 13.29 14.88 27.99
N ASP A 13 14.54 14.90 28.43
CA ASP A 13 15.25 16.14 28.75
C ASP A 13 15.63 16.92 27.47
N ALA A 14 16.23 18.10 27.64
CA ALA A 14 16.64 18.96 26.52
C ALA A 14 17.69 18.31 25.59
N GLN A 15 18.31 17.21 26.01
CA GLN A 15 19.29 16.42 25.25
C GLN A 15 18.69 15.12 24.72
N GLY A 16 17.38 14.91 24.85
CA GLY A 16 16.68 13.73 24.35
C GLY A 16 16.82 12.49 25.24
N LYS A 17 17.41 12.59 26.43
CA LYS A 17 17.61 11.46 27.34
C LYS A 17 16.40 11.28 28.26
N PHE A 18 16.20 10.06 28.70
CA PHE A 18 15.30 9.73 29.80
C PHE A 18 15.87 8.57 30.59
N SER A 19 15.36 8.35 31.80
CA SER A 19 15.79 7.25 32.66
C SER A 19 14.57 6.54 33.25
N LEU A 20 14.67 5.22 33.33
CA LEU A 20 13.65 4.37 33.93
C LEU A 20 14.28 3.65 35.12
N LEU A 21 13.63 3.73 36.28
CA LEU A 21 14.00 2.92 37.44
C LEU A 21 13.12 1.68 37.42
N LEU A 22 13.75 0.51 37.28
CA LEU A 22 13.07 -0.77 37.17
C LEU A 22 13.48 -1.69 38.31
N LYS A 23 12.59 -2.61 38.67
CA LYS A 23 12.97 -3.74 39.54
C LYS A 23 13.86 -4.70 38.72
N PRO A 24 14.70 -5.50 39.38
CA PRO A 24 15.43 -6.56 38.69
C PRO A 24 14.46 -7.53 38.00
N GLY A 25 14.78 -7.93 36.78
CA GLY A 25 13.94 -8.80 35.96
C GLY A 25 14.26 -8.69 34.46
N ASP A 26 13.56 -9.49 33.66
CA ASP A 26 13.70 -9.51 32.21
C ASP A 26 12.62 -8.64 31.55
N TYR A 27 13.03 -7.75 30.65
CA TYR A 27 12.15 -6.75 30.04
C TYR A 27 12.28 -6.70 28.53
N VAL A 28 11.15 -6.55 27.85
CA VAL A 28 11.09 -6.15 26.45
C VAL A 28 10.75 -4.66 26.40
N PHE A 29 11.58 -3.87 25.72
CA PHE A 29 11.36 -2.44 25.55
C PHE A 29 10.80 -2.14 24.17
N SER A 30 9.75 -1.32 24.14
CA SER A 30 9.19 -0.74 22.92
C SER A 30 9.38 0.77 22.96
N PHE A 31 10.02 1.32 21.93
CA PHE A 31 10.26 2.74 21.76
C PHE A 31 9.45 3.26 20.57
N TYR A 32 8.56 4.19 20.84
CA TYR A 32 7.76 4.89 19.85
C TYR A 32 8.03 6.40 19.96
N TYR A 33 8.23 7.07 18.82
CA TYR A 33 8.45 8.52 18.80
C TYR A 33 7.24 9.27 18.24
N ASN A 34 6.88 9.01 16.99
CA ASN A 34 5.65 9.44 16.33
C ASN A 34 5.47 8.61 15.04
N ASN A 35 4.40 8.87 14.28
CA ASN A 35 4.08 8.13 13.06
C ASN A 35 5.06 8.34 11.89
N ASN A 36 6.00 9.27 11.98
CA ASN A 36 7.02 9.44 10.96
C ASN A 36 8.21 8.50 11.15
N PHE A 37 8.25 7.68 12.21
CA PHE A 37 9.37 6.78 12.49
C PHE A 37 8.88 5.37 12.87
N TYR A 38 9.65 4.35 12.53
CA TYR A 38 9.34 2.97 12.94
C TYR A 38 9.44 2.79 14.46
N GLU A 39 8.51 2.01 15.04
CA GLU A 39 8.62 1.56 16.44
C GLU A 39 9.77 0.55 16.57
N ILE A 40 10.65 0.78 17.54
CA ILE A 40 11.80 -0.10 17.82
C ILE A 40 11.44 -0.98 19.02
N THR A 41 11.57 -2.29 18.86
CA THR A 41 11.34 -3.26 19.94
C THR A 41 12.60 -4.07 20.17
N THR A 42 12.99 -4.24 21.43
CA THR A 42 14.17 -5.06 21.78
C THR A 42 13.79 -6.53 21.94
N SER A 43 14.78 -7.42 21.89
CA SER A 43 14.65 -8.72 22.56
C SER A 43 14.50 -8.53 24.08
N SER A 44 14.26 -9.62 24.81
CA SER A 44 14.29 -9.58 26.27
C SER A 44 15.67 -9.14 26.77
N ILE A 45 15.73 -8.14 27.65
CA ILE A 45 16.95 -7.59 28.25
C ILE A 45 16.89 -7.80 29.77
N PRO A 46 17.89 -8.46 30.38
CA PRO A 46 17.97 -8.62 31.82
C PRO A 46 18.39 -7.31 32.50
N VAL A 47 17.57 -6.83 33.43
CA VAL A 47 17.88 -5.72 34.34
C VAL A 47 18.33 -6.30 35.69
N LEU A 48 19.57 -6.00 36.08
CA LEU A 48 20.16 -6.49 37.31
C LEU A 48 20.05 -5.47 38.45
N PRO A 49 20.04 -5.91 39.72
CA PRO A 49 20.03 -4.99 40.87
C PRO A 49 21.23 -4.06 40.85
N GLN A 50 21.01 -2.78 41.18
CA GLN A 50 22.05 -1.74 41.30
C GLN A 50 22.88 -1.51 40.02
N ASN A 51 22.40 -2.00 38.87
CA ASN A 51 23.05 -1.78 37.59
C ASN A 51 22.44 -0.58 36.84
N ARG A 52 23.27 0.09 36.04
CA ARG A 52 22.83 1.12 35.10
C ARG A 52 23.18 0.69 33.69
N MET A 53 22.18 0.63 32.83
CA MET A 53 22.35 0.34 31.40
C MET A 53 22.00 1.60 30.62
N GLU A 54 22.84 1.96 29.65
CA GLU A 54 22.55 3.01 28.68
C GLU A 54 22.18 2.34 27.36
N ILE A 55 21.06 2.79 26.78
CA ILE A 55 20.56 2.31 25.48
C ILE A 55 20.44 3.54 24.58
N GLU A 56 21.12 3.52 23.44
CA GLU A 56 20.93 4.49 22.38
C GLU A 56 19.89 3.99 21.39
N VAL A 57 18.91 4.83 21.07
CA VAL A 57 17.78 4.47 20.19
C VAL A 57 17.81 5.38 18.97
N LEU A 58 18.13 4.80 17.82
CA LEU A 58 18.17 5.49 16.53
C LEU A 58 16.89 5.20 15.74
N PHE A 59 15.99 6.19 15.71
CA PHE A 59 14.76 6.10 14.93
C PHE A 59 15.06 6.28 13.43
N HIS A 60 14.50 5.39 12.62
CA HIS A 60 14.54 5.49 11.16
C HIS A 60 13.20 6.04 10.67
N ASP A 61 13.25 6.97 9.70
CA ASP A 61 12.05 7.51 9.06
C ASP A 61 11.19 6.35 8.54
N ALA A 62 9.88 6.48 8.69
CA ALA A 62 8.87 5.58 8.13
C ALA A 62 8.25 6.15 6.84
N ASN A 63 8.70 7.34 6.42
CA ASN A 63 8.23 8.07 5.26
C ASN A 63 9.33 8.08 4.19
N PHE A 64 9.16 7.26 3.16
CA PHE A 64 10.07 7.23 2.01
C PHE A 64 9.32 7.55 0.72
N PRO A 65 9.97 8.21 -0.25
CA PRO A 65 9.40 8.40 -1.56
C PRO A 65 9.10 7.02 -2.17
N THR A 66 7.82 6.79 -2.42
CA THR A 66 7.27 5.57 -2.97
C THR A 66 6.96 5.80 -4.44
N ILE A 67 7.57 5.00 -5.30
CA ILE A 67 7.31 5.04 -6.74
C ILE A 67 6.01 4.28 -7.00
N CYS A 68 4.98 4.98 -7.45
CA CYS A 68 3.73 4.39 -7.90
C CYS A 68 3.93 3.80 -9.29
N ARG A 69 3.87 2.46 -9.38
CA ARG A 69 4.07 1.71 -10.61
C ARG A 69 2.77 1.13 -11.15
N LYS A 70 2.55 1.39 -12.43
CA LYS A 70 1.37 1.00 -13.20
C LYS A 70 0.01 1.19 -12.52
N PRO A 71 -0.29 2.36 -11.93
CA PRO A 71 -1.67 2.81 -11.87
C PRO A 71 -2.34 2.81 -13.25
N VAL A 72 -3.35 1.96 -13.43
CA VAL A 72 -4.22 1.94 -14.61
C VAL A 72 -5.68 2.09 -14.18
N ILE A 73 -6.43 2.93 -14.89
CA ILE A 73 -7.81 3.29 -14.58
C ILE A 73 -8.72 2.83 -15.72
N TYR A 74 -9.59 1.87 -15.43
CA TYR A 74 -10.64 1.37 -16.32
C TYR A 74 -11.96 2.09 -16.06
N ILE A 75 -12.68 2.42 -17.13
CA ILE A 75 -13.85 3.31 -17.09
C ILE A 75 -15.01 2.64 -17.83
N TYR A 76 -16.07 2.23 -17.12
CA TYR A 76 -17.18 1.44 -17.67
C TYR A 76 -18.53 2.14 -17.47
N PRO A 77 -18.90 3.13 -18.30
CA PRO A 77 -20.23 3.73 -18.26
C PRO A 77 -21.30 2.78 -18.84
N LYS A 78 -22.58 3.01 -18.50
CA LYS A 78 -23.69 2.17 -19.01
C LYS A 78 -24.00 2.38 -20.50
N ILE A 79 -23.66 3.55 -21.01
CA ILE A 79 -23.84 3.98 -22.40
C ILE A 79 -22.61 4.80 -22.80
N GLU A 80 -22.46 5.07 -24.09
CA GLU A 80 -21.44 6.03 -24.56
C GLU A 80 -21.59 7.36 -23.81
N THR A 81 -20.55 7.77 -23.08
CA THR A 81 -20.60 8.89 -22.14
C THR A 81 -19.34 9.74 -22.27
N GLN A 82 -19.52 11.06 -22.31
CA GLN A 82 -18.41 12.01 -22.18
C GLN A 82 -17.97 12.07 -20.72
N ILE A 83 -16.69 11.82 -20.47
CA ILE A 83 -16.13 11.68 -19.14
C ILE A 83 -14.88 12.54 -19.02
N ASN A 84 -14.74 13.19 -17.87
CA ASN A 84 -13.53 13.84 -17.42
C ASN A 84 -12.99 13.14 -16.18
N VAL A 85 -11.66 12.92 -16.15
CA VAL A 85 -10.94 12.37 -15.00
C VAL A 85 -9.79 13.32 -14.64
N LYS A 86 -9.83 13.86 -13.42
CA LYS A 86 -8.76 14.68 -12.85
C LYS A 86 -8.04 13.90 -11.74
N LEU A 87 -6.73 13.86 -11.83
CA LEU A 87 -5.82 13.22 -10.88
C LEU A 87 -5.06 14.28 -10.10
N GLU A 88 -5.17 14.22 -8.78
CA GLU A 88 -4.42 15.04 -7.83
C GLU A 88 -3.50 14.12 -7.01
N LEU A 89 -2.24 14.00 -7.43
CA LEU A 89 -1.21 13.23 -6.72
C LEU A 89 -0.53 14.09 -5.67
N LYS A 90 -0.45 13.62 -4.41
CA LYS A 90 0.37 14.24 -3.35
C LYS A 90 1.84 13.94 -3.55
N GLY A 91 2.40 14.49 -4.61
CA GLY A 91 3.76 14.24 -5.05
C GLY A 91 3.93 14.70 -6.48
N GLN A 92 4.65 13.93 -7.29
CA GLN A 92 4.97 14.31 -8.67
C GLN A 92 4.54 13.22 -9.65
N LEU A 93 3.89 13.63 -10.73
CA LEU A 93 3.62 12.75 -11.88
C LEU A 93 4.87 12.69 -12.75
N ASP A 94 5.27 11.48 -13.11
CA ASP A 94 6.43 11.23 -13.97
C ASP A 94 6.00 10.92 -15.40
N PHE A 95 4.92 10.15 -15.56
CA PHE A 95 4.43 9.76 -16.87
C PHE A 95 2.91 9.58 -16.86
N THR A 96 2.28 9.85 -18.00
CA THR A 96 0.84 9.68 -18.20
C THR A 96 0.55 9.21 -19.62
N TYR A 97 -0.42 8.31 -19.77
CA TYR A 97 -0.90 7.87 -21.08
C TYR A 97 -2.40 7.55 -21.05
N PRO A 98 -3.24 8.12 -21.95
CA PRO A 98 -2.93 9.17 -22.92
C PRO A 98 -2.35 10.44 -22.28
N VAL A 99 -1.92 11.41 -23.09
CA VAL A 99 -1.37 12.67 -22.58
C VAL A 99 -2.35 13.32 -21.60
N TYR A 100 -1.89 13.59 -20.37
CA TYR A 100 -2.65 14.25 -19.32
C TYR A 100 -2.49 15.77 -19.39
N ASN A 101 -3.58 16.51 -19.16
CA ASN A 101 -3.55 17.95 -18.97
C ASN A 101 -3.70 18.27 -17.47
N PRO A 102 -2.71 18.89 -16.81
CA PRO A 102 -2.80 19.19 -15.37
C PRO A 102 -3.94 20.12 -14.97
N GLU A 103 -4.37 21.03 -15.84
CA GLU A 103 -5.44 21.98 -15.56
C GLU A 103 -6.81 21.31 -15.69
N THR A 104 -7.02 20.61 -16.81
CA THR A 104 -8.34 20.09 -17.21
C THR A 104 -8.54 18.60 -16.98
N GLY A 105 -7.49 17.84 -16.70
CA GLY A 105 -7.55 16.37 -16.62
C GLY A 105 -7.61 15.69 -18.00
N TRP A 106 -7.94 14.39 -18.00
CA TRP A 106 -8.28 13.65 -19.22
C TRP A 106 -9.74 13.85 -19.57
N SER A 107 -10.03 14.27 -20.80
CA SER A 107 -11.39 14.34 -21.34
C SER A 107 -11.54 13.41 -22.55
N PHE A 108 -12.54 12.55 -22.53
CA PHE A 108 -12.74 11.50 -23.53
C PHE A 108 -14.19 10.99 -23.56
N SER A 109 -14.53 10.22 -24.59
CA SER A 109 -15.74 9.39 -24.64
C SER A 109 -15.40 7.97 -24.21
N ALA A 110 -16.23 7.32 -23.42
CA ALA A 110 -16.12 5.88 -23.18
C ALA A 110 -17.47 5.18 -23.32
N GLY A 111 -17.44 3.95 -23.78
CA GLY A 111 -18.61 3.08 -23.87
C GLY A 111 -18.56 1.92 -22.88
N PRO A 112 -19.61 1.09 -22.83
CA PRO A 112 -19.72 -0.02 -21.86
C PRO A 112 -18.62 -1.08 -21.95
N SER A 113 -17.93 -1.17 -23.09
CA SER A 113 -16.79 -2.06 -23.27
C SER A 113 -15.53 -1.63 -22.50
N GLY A 114 -15.52 -0.42 -21.93
CA GLY A 114 -14.33 0.18 -21.33
C GLY A 114 -13.38 0.84 -22.33
N THR A 115 -13.73 0.86 -23.62
CA THR A 115 -12.91 1.51 -24.64
C THR A 115 -13.02 3.03 -24.49
N ILE A 116 -11.89 3.68 -24.25
CA ILE A 116 -11.74 5.12 -24.18
C ILE A 116 -11.42 5.65 -25.57
N THR A 117 -12.15 6.67 -26.03
CA THR A 117 -11.96 7.33 -27.32
C THR A 117 -11.68 8.81 -27.13
N THR A 118 -10.53 9.28 -27.59
CA THR A 118 -10.17 10.71 -27.62
C THR A 118 -9.24 10.99 -28.78
N GLN A 119 -9.40 12.14 -29.44
CA GLN A 119 -8.58 12.55 -30.60
C GLN A 119 -8.46 11.46 -31.68
N ASN A 120 -9.57 10.79 -32.02
CA ASN A 120 -9.64 9.67 -32.97
C ASN A 120 -8.78 8.44 -32.63
N LYS A 121 -8.28 8.34 -31.39
CA LYS A 121 -7.52 7.19 -30.88
C LYS A 121 -8.35 6.44 -29.85
N LYS A 122 -8.13 5.12 -29.78
CA LYS A 122 -8.77 4.22 -28.82
C LYS A 122 -7.75 3.73 -27.80
N TYR A 123 -8.15 3.67 -26.55
CA TYR A 123 -7.34 3.24 -25.41
C TYR A 123 -8.14 2.28 -24.53
N ASN A 124 -7.43 1.39 -23.84
CA ASN A 124 -8.05 0.40 -22.95
C ASN A 124 -8.25 0.90 -21.52
N TYR A 125 -7.45 1.89 -21.11
CA TYR A 125 -7.41 2.47 -19.78
C TYR A 125 -6.63 3.79 -19.83
N LEU A 126 -6.76 4.59 -18.77
CA LEU A 126 -5.83 5.68 -18.47
C LEU A 126 -4.68 5.09 -17.65
N PHE A 127 -3.48 5.62 -17.80
CA PHE A 127 -2.27 5.17 -17.12
C PHE A 127 -1.51 6.37 -16.59
N TRP A 128 -0.95 6.22 -15.39
CA TRP A 128 -0.02 7.20 -14.84
C TRP A 128 1.07 6.51 -14.02
N GLU A 129 2.21 7.17 -13.90
CA GLU A 129 3.30 6.85 -12.97
C GLU A 129 3.71 8.12 -12.25
N GLY A 130 4.25 7.97 -11.06
CA GLY A 130 4.72 9.09 -10.27
C GLY A 130 5.28 8.65 -8.94
N VAL A 131 5.67 9.64 -8.14
CA VAL A 131 6.19 9.44 -6.79
C VAL A 131 5.26 10.11 -5.80
N THR A 132 4.92 9.39 -4.73
CA THR A 132 4.20 9.90 -3.56
C THR A 132 4.87 9.40 -2.29
N THR A 133 4.54 9.98 -1.14
CA THR A 133 5.03 9.45 0.15
C THR A 133 3.91 8.65 0.80
N ILE A 134 4.06 7.33 0.83
CA ILE A 134 3.13 6.47 1.58
C ILE A 134 3.61 6.40 3.02
N GLU A 135 2.74 6.76 3.96
CA GLU A 135 3.04 6.71 5.39
C GLU A 135 2.96 5.25 5.88
N THR A 136 4.08 4.53 5.82
CA THR A 136 4.10 3.09 6.15
C THR A 136 3.70 2.78 7.59
N ALA A 137 3.87 3.74 8.51
CA ALA A 137 3.42 3.60 9.90
C ALA A 137 1.88 3.54 10.06
N LYS A 138 1.12 3.98 9.06
CA LYS A 138 -0.35 3.83 9.05
C LYS A 138 -0.82 2.48 8.50
N ILE A 139 0.10 1.69 7.97
CA ILE A 139 -0.19 0.40 7.35
C ILE A 139 0.01 -0.68 8.42
N ASN A 140 -0.99 -1.53 8.60
CA ASN A 140 -0.88 -2.65 9.52
C ASN A 140 0.06 -3.72 8.94
N SER A 141 1.34 -3.68 9.33
CA SER A 141 2.35 -4.62 8.86
C SER A 141 2.14 -6.06 9.34
N ASP A 142 1.30 -6.26 10.36
CA ASP A 142 0.94 -7.58 10.86
C ASP A 142 -0.13 -8.25 9.97
N GLU A 143 -0.74 -7.48 9.05
CA GLU A 143 -1.68 -7.98 8.05
C GLU A 143 -1.03 -8.12 6.66
N GLY A 144 -1.43 -9.15 5.93
CA GLY A 144 -1.02 -9.36 4.55
C GLY A 144 -0.95 -10.83 4.20
N PHE A 145 -0.13 -11.14 3.20
CA PHE A 145 0.05 -12.50 2.70
C PHE A 145 1.53 -12.75 2.45
N ILE A 146 2.03 -13.91 2.89
CA ILE A 146 3.28 -14.48 2.39
C ILE A 146 2.92 -15.49 1.32
N VAL A 147 3.34 -15.24 0.08
CA VAL A 147 2.99 -16.06 -1.08
C VAL A 147 4.26 -16.59 -1.70
N SER A 148 4.33 -17.91 -1.86
CA SER A 148 5.46 -18.54 -2.54
C SER A 148 5.38 -18.32 -4.05
N LYS A 149 6.53 -18.31 -4.71
CA LYS A 149 6.65 -18.21 -6.17
C LYS A 149 5.68 -19.12 -6.95
N PRO A 150 5.57 -20.44 -6.66
CA PRO A 150 4.68 -21.32 -7.42
C PRO A 150 3.19 -21.03 -7.19
N GLU A 151 2.82 -20.40 -6.07
CA GLU A 151 1.43 -20.10 -5.71
C GLU A 151 0.97 -18.72 -6.20
N LEU A 152 1.91 -17.88 -6.64
CA LEU A 152 1.69 -16.45 -6.87
C LEU A 152 0.57 -16.15 -7.88
N VAL A 153 0.55 -16.87 -9.01
CA VAL A 153 -0.47 -16.67 -10.04
C VAL A 153 -1.84 -17.05 -9.51
N ASN A 154 -1.97 -18.25 -8.92
CA ASN A 154 -3.23 -18.73 -8.36
C ASN A 154 -3.74 -17.83 -7.22
N PHE A 155 -2.83 -17.33 -6.39
CA PHE A 155 -3.13 -16.33 -5.37
C PHE A 155 -3.77 -15.08 -5.98
N PHE A 156 -3.17 -14.49 -7.01
CA PHE A 156 -3.75 -13.31 -7.64
C PHE A 156 -5.08 -13.60 -8.35
N GLU A 157 -5.21 -14.74 -9.03
CA GLU A 157 -6.48 -15.15 -9.65
C GLU A 157 -7.59 -15.24 -8.60
N GLU A 158 -7.33 -15.86 -7.45
CA GLU A 158 -8.26 -15.95 -6.34
C GLU A 158 -8.60 -14.56 -5.76
N LYS A 159 -7.59 -13.76 -5.40
CA LYS A 159 -7.82 -12.47 -4.72
C LYS A 159 -8.47 -11.45 -5.63
N LEU A 160 -8.06 -11.34 -6.89
CA LEU A 160 -8.65 -10.39 -7.85
C LEU A 160 -10.09 -10.81 -8.21
N SER A 161 -10.35 -12.11 -8.36
CA SER A 161 -11.73 -12.60 -8.53
C SER A 161 -12.59 -12.27 -7.33
N ALA A 162 -12.08 -12.46 -6.10
CA ALA A 162 -12.79 -12.12 -4.88
C ALA A 162 -13.07 -10.60 -4.76
N MET A 163 -12.17 -9.75 -5.26
CA MET A 163 -12.38 -8.29 -5.33
C MET A 163 -13.45 -7.91 -6.37
N GLY A 164 -13.77 -8.79 -7.31
CA GLY A 164 -14.73 -8.54 -8.40
C GLY A 164 -14.06 -8.08 -9.71
N PHE A 165 -12.76 -8.31 -9.89
CA PHE A 165 -12.04 -8.00 -11.14
C PHE A 165 -12.54 -8.87 -12.29
N ASN A 166 -12.61 -8.30 -13.49
CA ASN A 166 -12.90 -9.07 -14.70
C ASN A 166 -11.61 -9.70 -15.28
N SER A 167 -11.75 -10.60 -16.25
CA SER A 167 -10.62 -11.32 -16.85
C SER A 167 -9.57 -10.40 -17.48
N LYS A 168 -9.99 -9.26 -18.07
CA LYS A 168 -9.07 -8.30 -18.68
C LYS A 168 -8.22 -7.60 -17.62
N GLU A 169 -8.87 -7.07 -16.59
CA GLU A 169 -8.18 -6.37 -15.48
C GLU A 169 -7.24 -7.33 -14.73
N SER A 170 -7.70 -8.55 -14.44
CA SER A 170 -6.88 -9.58 -13.79
C SER A 170 -5.67 -9.97 -14.63
N ALA A 171 -5.85 -10.18 -15.93
CA ALA A 171 -4.75 -10.50 -16.83
C ALA A 171 -3.73 -9.35 -16.88
N ASP A 172 -4.16 -8.10 -17.02
CA ASP A 172 -3.26 -6.94 -17.07
C ASP A 172 -2.49 -6.74 -15.74
N PHE A 173 -3.13 -7.04 -14.61
CA PHE A 173 -2.52 -6.99 -13.26
C PHE A 173 -1.46 -8.08 -13.11
N ILE A 174 -1.86 -9.35 -13.33
CA ILE A 174 -1.01 -10.53 -13.11
C ILE A 174 0.20 -10.49 -14.03
N THR A 175 0.00 -10.20 -15.33
CA THR A 175 1.09 -10.20 -16.32
C THR A 175 2.11 -9.09 -16.08
N TYR A 176 1.77 -8.05 -15.30
CA TYR A 176 2.74 -7.04 -14.88
C TYR A 176 3.45 -7.42 -13.59
N TRP A 177 2.68 -7.78 -12.55
CA TRP A 177 3.23 -7.94 -11.21
C TRP A 177 3.85 -9.31 -10.96
N ALA A 178 3.23 -10.39 -11.43
CA ALA A 178 3.71 -11.74 -11.15
C ALA A 178 5.13 -12.00 -11.68
N PRO A 179 5.52 -11.55 -12.90
CA PRO A 179 6.90 -11.73 -13.38
C PRO A 179 7.94 -11.02 -12.50
N LEU A 180 7.64 -9.82 -11.99
CA LEU A 180 8.54 -9.06 -11.13
C LEU A 180 8.78 -9.79 -9.80
N MET A 181 7.71 -10.26 -9.17
CA MET A 181 7.74 -10.98 -7.90
C MET A 181 8.30 -12.41 -8.02
N SER A 182 8.24 -13.01 -9.21
CA SER A 182 8.80 -14.35 -9.47
C SER A 182 10.33 -14.40 -9.40
N ALA A 183 10.99 -13.24 -9.26
CA ALA A 183 12.40 -13.14 -8.92
C ALA A 183 12.69 -13.59 -7.48
N ASN A 184 11.68 -13.65 -6.61
CA ASN A 184 11.79 -14.04 -5.21
C ASN A 184 11.13 -15.41 -4.97
N GLU A 185 11.65 -16.17 -4.00
CA GLU A 185 11.04 -17.45 -3.58
C GLU A 185 9.74 -17.24 -2.79
N LYS A 186 9.69 -16.18 -1.97
CA LYS A 186 8.50 -15.75 -1.22
C LYS A 186 8.35 -14.24 -1.32
N ASN A 187 7.11 -13.78 -1.38
CA ASN A 187 6.78 -12.36 -1.43
C ASN A 187 5.78 -12.01 -0.32
N TYR A 188 6.00 -10.90 0.36
CA TYR A 188 4.97 -10.24 1.17
C TYR A 188 4.08 -9.40 0.25
N ILE A 189 2.76 -9.49 0.43
CA ILE A 189 1.77 -8.73 -0.33
C ILE A 189 0.73 -8.14 0.62
N HIS A 190 0.41 -6.86 0.43
CA HIS A 190 -0.62 -6.13 1.15
C HIS A 190 -1.36 -5.20 0.19
N PHE A 191 -2.68 -5.07 0.32
CA PHE A 191 -3.50 -4.20 -0.54
C PHE A 191 -4.04 -3.01 0.24
N LEU A 192 -3.85 -1.80 -0.30
CA LEU A 192 -4.54 -0.61 0.17
C LEU A 192 -5.81 -0.43 -0.66
N PHE A 193 -6.95 -0.23 -0.02
CA PHE A 193 -8.23 -0.08 -0.70
C PHE A 193 -8.80 1.32 -0.61
N ASN A 194 -9.34 1.83 -1.73
CA ASN A 194 -10.19 3.00 -1.80
C ASN A 194 -9.61 4.22 -1.05
N GLU A 195 -10.22 4.64 0.05
CA GLU A 195 -9.80 5.81 0.83
C GLU A 195 -8.39 5.70 1.40
N GLU A 196 -7.93 4.48 1.72
CA GLU A 196 -6.56 4.24 2.19
C GLU A 196 -5.54 4.69 1.14
N PHE A 197 -5.84 4.50 -0.14
CA PHE A 197 -5.00 4.96 -1.24
C PHE A 197 -5.36 6.37 -1.71
N ALA A 198 -6.64 6.76 -1.66
CA ALA A 198 -7.13 8.03 -2.19
C ALA A 198 -6.51 9.25 -1.50
N GLN A 199 -6.07 9.11 -0.24
CA GLN A 199 -5.34 10.16 0.46
C GLN A 199 -4.01 10.53 -0.21
N TYR A 200 -3.42 9.65 -1.02
CA TYR A 200 -2.15 9.87 -1.73
C TYR A 200 -2.35 10.29 -3.18
N ALA A 201 -3.38 9.76 -3.84
CA ALA A 201 -3.72 10.07 -5.22
C ALA A 201 -5.24 10.20 -5.35
N LYS A 202 -5.77 11.42 -5.39
CA LYS A 202 -7.22 11.65 -5.46
C LYS A 202 -7.69 11.68 -6.92
N LEU A 203 -8.79 10.99 -7.19
CA LEU A 203 -9.48 11.03 -8.48
C LEU A 203 -10.78 11.82 -8.35
N THR A 204 -10.98 12.77 -9.25
CA THR A 204 -12.27 13.47 -9.44
C THR A 204 -12.78 13.13 -10.83
N ILE A 205 -13.97 12.52 -10.90
CA ILE A 205 -14.53 11.97 -12.15
C ILE A 205 -15.89 12.61 -12.41
N THR A 206 -16.11 13.08 -13.64
CA THR A 206 -17.37 13.72 -14.07
C THR A 206 -17.84 13.08 -15.38
N PRO A 207 -19.10 12.60 -15.49
CA PRO A 207 -20.09 12.49 -14.41
C PRO A 207 -19.61 11.56 -13.28
N THR A 208 -20.18 11.72 -12.08
CA THR A 208 -19.82 10.89 -10.93
C THR A 208 -20.17 9.42 -11.20
N PRO A 209 -19.21 8.49 -11.07
CA PRO A 209 -19.49 7.05 -11.18
C PRO A 209 -20.39 6.56 -10.04
N ASP A 210 -21.21 5.55 -10.34
CA ASP A 210 -21.98 4.82 -9.32
C ASP A 210 -21.06 4.01 -8.40
N LYS A 211 -19.94 3.53 -8.95
CA LYS A 211 -18.93 2.73 -8.24
C LYS A 211 -17.51 3.16 -8.63
N VAL A 212 -16.66 3.34 -7.63
CA VAL A 212 -15.22 3.50 -7.79
C VAL A 212 -14.55 2.47 -6.88
N PHE A 213 -13.76 1.58 -7.45
CA PHE A 213 -12.99 0.59 -6.71
C PHE A 213 -11.51 0.75 -7.02
N ARG A 214 -10.70 1.00 -6.00
CA ARG A 214 -9.27 1.28 -6.17
C ARG A 214 -8.47 0.34 -5.28
N VAL A 215 -7.48 -0.33 -5.86
CA VAL A 215 -6.56 -1.21 -5.14
C VAL A 215 -5.12 -0.80 -5.43
N PHE A 216 -4.33 -0.58 -4.39
CA PHE A 216 -2.92 -0.29 -4.54
C PHE A 216 -2.11 -1.32 -3.77
N MET A 217 -1.35 -2.13 -4.49
CA MET A 217 -0.59 -3.23 -3.93
C MET A 217 0.77 -2.76 -3.42
N LEU A 218 1.09 -3.12 -2.19
CA LEU A 218 2.42 -3.04 -1.61
C LEU A 218 3.00 -4.44 -1.59
N TRP A 219 4.24 -4.60 -2.07
CA TRP A 219 4.90 -5.90 -2.01
C TRP A 219 6.39 -5.78 -1.74
N SER A 220 6.99 -6.85 -1.23
CA SER A 220 8.46 -6.96 -1.07
C SER A 220 8.88 -8.42 -1.06
N LYS A 221 10.19 -8.67 -1.18
CA LYS A 221 10.75 -9.99 -0.90
C LYS A 221 10.52 -10.36 0.56
N ALA A 222 9.98 -11.55 0.82
CA ALA A 222 9.89 -12.09 2.17
C ALA A 222 11.13 -12.95 2.50
N GLU A 223 11.61 -12.86 3.73
CA GLU A 223 12.74 -13.67 4.22
C GLU A 223 12.37 -15.15 4.27
N GLU A 224 13.25 -16.03 3.78
CA GLU A 224 12.98 -17.47 3.64
C GLU A 224 12.67 -18.14 4.98
N ASN A 225 13.36 -17.69 6.04
CA ASN A 225 13.30 -18.21 7.41
C ASN A 225 12.34 -17.44 8.32
N SER A 226 11.53 -16.52 7.78
CA SER A 226 10.59 -15.77 8.62
C SER A 226 9.57 -16.73 9.24
N THR A 227 9.50 -16.72 10.57
CA THR A 227 8.46 -17.39 11.36
C THR A 227 7.23 -16.51 11.57
N THR A 228 7.17 -15.36 10.88
CA THR A 228 6.10 -14.37 11.05
C THR A 228 4.79 -14.93 10.54
N VAL A 229 3.85 -15.10 11.47
CA VAL A 229 2.46 -15.45 11.18
C VAL A 229 1.71 -14.13 10.97
N LEU A 230 1.40 -13.83 9.71
CA LEU A 230 0.57 -12.68 9.38
C LEU A 230 -0.90 -12.99 9.60
N ILE A 231 -1.65 -11.98 9.99
CA ILE A 231 -3.10 -11.98 9.94
C ILE A 231 -3.50 -11.84 8.46
N PRO A 232 -4.25 -12.80 7.87
CA PRO A 232 -4.69 -12.65 6.49
C PRO A 232 -5.55 -11.40 6.33
N GLN A 233 -5.15 -10.53 5.39
CA GLN A 233 -5.88 -9.29 5.13
C GLN A 233 -7.31 -9.60 4.66
N GLN A 234 -8.27 -8.82 5.17
CA GLN A 234 -9.65 -8.86 4.67
C GLN A 234 -9.71 -8.21 3.28
N ILE A 235 -10.12 -9.00 2.28
CA ILE A 235 -10.26 -8.51 0.91
C ILE A 235 -11.58 -7.77 0.76
N GLN A 236 -11.52 -6.52 0.33
CA GLN A 236 -12.71 -5.77 -0.06
C GLN A 236 -13.17 -6.20 -1.46
N SER A 237 -14.47 -6.26 -1.66
CA SER A 237 -15.09 -6.55 -2.95
C SER A 237 -16.09 -5.46 -3.32
N PHE A 238 -16.48 -5.43 -4.59
CA PHE A 238 -17.54 -4.55 -5.05
C PHE A 238 -18.41 -5.23 -6.11
N GLU A 239 -19.65 -4.78 -6.20
CA GLU A 239 -20.58 -5.20 -7.25
C GLU A 239 -20.55 -4.20 -8.41
N ARG A 240 -20.35 -4.73 -9.63
CA ARG A 240 -20.35 -3.95 -10.87
C ARG A 240 -21.75 -3.55 -11.28
N THR A 241 -22.26 -2.51 -10.64
CA THR A 241 -23.58 -1.94 -10.91
C THR A 241 -23.43 -0.49 -11.35
N GLY A 242 -24.09 -0.13 -12.45
CA GLY A 242 -24.03 1.23 -12.97
C GLY A 242 -22.70 1.60 -13.62
N PHE A 243 -22.43 2.91 -13.71
CA PHE A 243 -21.15 3.45 -14.15
C PHE A 243 -20.06 3.09 -13.13
N THR A 244 -19.15 2.21 -13.53
CA THR A 244 -18.09 1.67 -12.68
C THR A 244 -16.71 2.17 -13.14
N VAL A 245 -15.87 2.53 -12.18
CA VAL A 245 -14.44 2.81 -12.39
C VAL A 245 -13.61 1.86 -11.52
N VAL A 246 -12.60 1.25 -12.11
CA VAL A 246 -11.65 0.37 -11.41
C VAL A 246 -10.25 0.91 -11.62
N GLU A 247 -9.51 1.14 -10.54
CA GLU A 247 -8.07 1.43 -10.63
C GLU A 247 -7.28 0.38 -9.88
N TRP A 248 -6.19 -0.07 -10.48
CA TRP A 248 -5.17 -0.80 -9.75
C TRP A 248 -3.79 -0.24 -10.03
N GLY A 249 -2.91 -0.34 -9.04
CA GLY A 249 -1.51 -0.01 -9.14
C GLY A 249 -0.74 -0.68 -8.02
N GLY A 250 0.52 -0.33 -7.85
CA GLY A 250 1.29 -0.82 -6.72
C GLY A 250 2.72 -0.32 -6.68
N THR A 251 3.49 -0.89 -5.77
CA THR A 251 4.88 -0.52 -5.55
C THR A 251 5.64 -1.64 -4.87
N GLU A 252 6.91 -1.78 -5.23
CA GLU A 252 7.85 -2.57 -4.47
C GLU A 252 8.36 -1.73 -3.29
N GLN A 253 8.13 -2.23 -2.09
CA GLN A 253 8.58 -1.63 -0.86
C GLN A 253 9.96 -2.16 -0.51
N LYS A 254 10.90 -1.26 -0.23
CA LYS A 254 12.18 -1.59 0.43
C LYS A 254 11.98 -1.59 1.94
N ILE A 255 10.99 -2.32 2.42
CA ILE A 255 10.69 -2.38 3.85
C ILE A 255 11.42 -3.62 4.40
N ASN A 256 12.38 -3.38 5.31
CA ASN A 256 12.73 -4.40 6.30
C ASN A 256 11.51 -4.52 7.21
N PHE A 257 10.59 -5.41 6.86
CA PHE A 257 9.57 -5.82 7.80
C PHE A 257 10.30 -6.32 9.06
N LYS A 258 9.70 -6.13 10.24
CA LYS A 258 10.08 -6.95 11.40
C LYS A 258 9.75 -8.41 11.03
N LEU A 259 10.66 -9.07 10.33
CA LEU A 259 10.60 -10.48 9.93
C LEU A 259 11.55 -11.31 10.77
#